data_AF-A0A212KDJ1-F1
#
_entry.id   AF-A0A212KDJ1-F1
#
_cell.length_a   1.000
_cell.length_b   1.000
_cell.length_c   1.000
_cell.angle_alpha   90.00
_cell.angle_beta   90.00
_cell.angle_gamma   90.00
#
_symmetry.space_group_name_H-M   'P 1'
#
loop_
_entity.id
_entity.type
_entity.pdbx_description
1 polymer ?
#
loop_
_entity_poly.entity_id
_entity_poly.type
_entity_poly.pdbx_seq_one_letter_code
_entity_poly.pdbx_strand_id
1 'polypeptide(L)'
;MAFSRPFSERLARRVRSGLVRLDTRALVAFVSVAGVLAWVMPWPVTAFFFAAACVIALTAVVELRDGRAALAAYGIFVLIWTVSQLMLYLFEHPGEFGAANVQAALLGGRLFTLLGLALAVPLAATPLTLGRTLTWYLGWLVGAEKWVCGTLLRGKVRPVLAEGVWRAALALSLMMAFFPRSLRAMKELRRSMLMRAPRLRLHKRMALMGLALIRVVSSQTWDMTLAIASRNVYRPEPWEWPKHS
;
A
#
# COMPACT_ATOMS: atom_id res chain seq x y z
N MET A 1 39.15 -7.82 5.19
CA MET A 1 38.72 -7.11 3.96
C MET A 1 37.47 -6.30 4.25
N ALA A 2 37.66 -5.01 4.53
CA ALA A 2 36.61 -4.09 4.99
C ALA A 2 36.65 -2.83 4.14
N PHE A 3 36.12 -2.86 2.92
CA PHE A 3 36.01 -1.68 2.06
C PHE A 3 34.90 -1.91 1.01
N SER A 4 33.84 -1.07 1.06
CA SER A 4 32.89 -0.73 -0.04
C SER A 4 31.43 -0.48 0.38
N ARG A 5 31.10 -0.23 1.67
CA ARG A 5 29.75 0.23 2.07
C ARG A 5 29.50 1.75 2.24
N PRO A 6 30.24 2.72 1.67
CA PRO A 6 30.00 4.13 2.04
C PRO A 6 29.02 4.88 1.11
N PHE A 7 28.80 4.51 -0.15
CA PHE A 7 28.00 5.34 -1.06
C PHE A 7 26.49 5.06 -1.03
N SER A 8 26.09 3.79 -1.12
CA SER A 8 24.69 3.38 -1.16
C SER A 8 23.93 3.73 0.12
N GLU A 9 24.54 3.57 1.30
CA GLU A 9 23.92 3.94 2.57
C GLU A 9 23.78 5.46 2.78
N ARG A 10 24.69 6.26 2.20
CA ARG A 10 24.61 7.73 2.25
C ARG A 10 23.52 8.25 1.32
N LEU A 11 23.40 7.66 0.14
CA LEU A 11 22.35 8.02 -0.82
C LEU A 11 20.97 7.62 -0.30
N ALA A 12 20.82 6.40 0.24
CA ALA A 12 19.58 5.94 0.86
C ALA A 12 19.15 6.85 2.03
N ARG A 13 20.06 7.19 2.95
CA ARG A 13 19.76 8.11 4.06
C ARG A 13 19.32 9.50 3.61
N ARG A 14 19.92 10.05 2.54
CA ARG A 14 19.54 11.37 1.99
C ARG A 14 18.20 11.33 1.28
N VAL A 15 17.94 10.28 0.50
CA VAL A 15 16.65 10.09 -0.18
C VAL A 15 15.55 9.91 0.85
N ARG A 16 15.79 9.13 1.90
CA ARG A 16 14.84 8.97 3.02
C ARG A 16 14.64 10.26 3.81
N SER A 17 15.68 11.01 4.13
CA SER A 17 15.51 12.28 4.84
C SER A 17 14.76 13.32 4.01
N GLY A 18 14.89 13.29 2.67
CA GLY A 18 14.06 14.07 1.75
C GLY A 18 12.61 13.59 1.70
N LEU A 19 12.40 12.28 1.54
CA LEU A 19 11.06 11.67 1.45
C LEU A 19 10.26 11.74 2.74
N VAL A 20 10.91 11.58 3.90
CA VAL A 20 10.27 11.68 5.23
C VAL A 20 9.82 13.10 5.54
N ARG A 21 10.40 14.11 4.87
CA ARG A 21 9.95 15.52 4.98
C ARG A 21 8.76 15.84 4.09
N LEU A 22 8.45 15.02 3.09
CA LEU A 22 7.29 15.24 2.23
C LEU A 22 6.02 14.82 2.98
N ASP A 23 4.98 15.65 2.88
CA ASP A 23 3.65 15.30 3.38
C ASP A 23 3.20 14.00 2.67
N THR A 24 2.95 12.96 3.46
CA THR A 24 2.52 11.65 2.95
C THR A 24 1.25 11.78 2.10
N ARG A 25 0.40 12.78 2.36
CA ARG A 25 -0.81 13.04 1.57
C ARG A 25 -0.46 13.47 0.15
N ALA A 26 0.47 14.42 0.03
CA ALA A 26 0.95 14.89 -1.26
C ALA A 26 1.68 13.78 -2.03
N LEU A 27 2.44 12.94 -1.32
CA LEU A 27 3.11 11.78 -1.93
C LEU A 27 2.11 10.77 -2.49
N VAL A 28 1.08 10.37 -1.72
CA VAL A 28 0.05 9.43 -2.20
C VAL A 28 -0.71 10.02 -3.37
N ALA A 29 -1.13 11.29 -3.29
CA ALA A 29 -1.79 11.98 -4.39
C ALA A 29 -0.91 12.04 -5.65
N PHE A 30 0.38 12.39 -5.48
CA PHE A 30 1.35 12.41 -6.57
C PHE A 30 1.53 11.04 -7.20
N VAL A 31 1.70 9.98 -6.40
CA VAL A 31 1.85 8.60 -6.90
C VAL A 31 0.61 8.15 -7.65
N SER A 32 -0.59 8.47 -7.16
CA SER A 32 -1.85 8.17 -7.86
C SER A 32 -1.94 8.89 -9.21
N VAL A 33 -1.67 10.20 -9.26
CA VAL A 33 -1.70 10.98 -10.49
C VAL A 33 -0.60 10.53 -11.46
N ALA A 34 0.63 10.35 -10.97
CA ALA A 34 1.76 9.86 -11.75
C ALA A 34 1.50 8.46 -12.33
N GLY A 35 0.85 7.57 -11.57
CA GLY A 35 0.48 6.24 -12.05
C GLY A 35 -0.53 6.30 -13.21
N VAL A 36 -1.57 7.14 -13.09
CA VAL A 36 -2.53 7.36 -14.19
C VAL A 36 -1.84 7.98 -15.41
N LEU A 37 -0.99 9.00 -15.18
CA LEU A 37 -0.24 9.64 -16.26
C LEU A 37 0.73 8.68 -16.95
N ALA A 38 1.44 7.82 -16.21
CA ALA A 38 2.34 6.82 -16.79
C ALA A 38 1.60 5.83 -17.71
N TRP A 39 0.30 5.62 -17.48
CA TRP A 39 -0.52 4.77 -18.32
C TRP A 39 -0.99 5.44 -19.61
N VAL A 40 -1.39 6.71 -19.53
CA VAL A 40 -1.97 7.46 -20.66
C VAL A 40 -0.88 8.07 -21.56
N MET A 41 0.26 8.45 -20.98
CA MET A 41 1.26 9.24 -21.68
C MET A 41 2.12 8.45 -22.68
N PRO A 42 2.69 9.15 -23.69
CA PRO A 42 3.59 8.56 -24.68
C PRO A 42 4.94 8.16 -24.08
N TRP A 43 5.69 7.35 -24.84
CA TRP A 43 6.94 6.70 -24.41
C TRP A 43 8.01 7.60 -23.75
N PRO A 44 8.23 8.88 -24.14
CA PRO A 44 9.30 9.68 -23.54
C PRO A 44 8.99 10.02 -22.08
N VAL A 45 7.72 10.26 -21.76
CA VAL A 45 7.26 10.58 -20.41
C VAL A 45 7.37 9.33 -19.52
N THR A 46 7.02 8.16 -20.06
CA THR A 46 7.16 6.88 -19.36
C THR A 46 8.62 6.56 -19.04
N ALA A 47 9.56 6.91 -19.92
CA ALA A 47 10.99 6.73 -19.68
C ALA A 47 11.49 7.56 -18.48
N PHE A 48 10.99 8.79 -18.31
CA PHE A 48 11.31 9.62 -17.14
C PHE A 48 10.80 8.98 -15.83
N PHE A 49 9.54 8.53 -15.80
CA PHE A 49 9.00 7.81 -14.64
C PHE A 49 9.72 6.49 -14.37
N PHE A 50 10.21 5.82 -15.43
CA PHE A 50 10.98 4.59 -15.31
C PHE A 50 12.33 4.85 -14.64
N ALA A 51 13.05 5.90 -15.03
CA ALA A 51 14.30 6.28 -14.39
C ALA A 51 14.08 6.59 -12.90
N ALA A 52 13.01 7.32 -12.55
CA ALA A 52 12.65 7.58 -11.16
C ALA A 52 12.33 6.28 -10.39
N ALA A 53 11.56 5.38 -10.99
CA ALA A 53 11.23 4.06 -10.42
C ALA A 53 12.49 3.20 -10.19
N CYS A 54 13.47 3.23 -11.09
CA CYS A 54 14.76 2.56 -10.92
C CYS A 54 15.52 3.10 -9.71
N VAL A 55 15.58 4.42 -9.52
CA VAL A 55 16.22 5.03 -8.33
C VAL A 55 15.52 4.56 -7.05
N ILE A 56 14.18 4.55 -7.04
CA ILE A 56 13.39 4.09 -5.90
C ILE A 56 13.64 2.60 -5.62
N ALA A 57 13.63 1.75 -6.66
CA ALA A 57 13.93 0.34 -6.54
C ALA A 57 15.34 0.11 -5.95
N LEU A 58 16.35 0.83 -6.41
CA LEU A 58 17.71 0.73 -5.87
C LEU A 58 17.77 1.13 -4.38
N THR A 59 17.04 2.17 -3.97
CA THR A 59 16.95 2.52 -2.55
C THR A 59 16.21 1.46 -1.72
N ALA A 60 15.18 0.83 -2.29
CA ALA A 60 14.41 -0.23 -1.65
C ALA A 60 15.28 -1.47 -1.32
N VAL A 61 16.22 -1.84 -2.21
CA VAL A 61 17.19 -2.93 -1.97
C VAL A 61 18.00 -2.70 -0.69
N VAL A 62 18.36 -1.44 -0.41
CA VAL A 62 19.27 -1.07 0.66
C VAL A 62 18.53 -0.92 1.99
N GLU A 63 17.33 -0.33 1.98
CA GLU A 63 16.62 0.01 3.21
C GLU A 63 15.67 -1.08 3.73
N LEU A 64 15.04 -1.84 2.83
CA LEU A 64 14.12 -2.89 3.25
C LEU A 64 14.90 -4.14 3.61
N ARG A 65 14.68 -4.65 4.82
CA ARG A 65 15.27 -5.92 5.31
C ARG A 65 15.07 -7.09 4.34
N ASP A 66 13.93 -7.10 3.63
CA ASP A 66 13.56 -8.09 2.61
C ASP A 66 13.46 -7.47 1.20
N GLY A 67 14.09 -6.32 0.96
CA GLY A 67 13.94 -5.54 -0.29
C GLY A 67 14.33 -6.31 -1.55
N ARG A 68 15.35 -7.16 -1.48
CA ARG A 68 15.76 -8.04 -2.60
C ARG A 68 14.68 -9.07 -2.95
N ALA A 69 14.05 -9.67 -1.95
CA ALA A 69 12.99 -10.65 -2.19
C ALA A 69 11.75 -9.97 -2.79
N ALA A 70 11.40 -8.78 -2.30
CA ALA A 70 10.31 -7.98 -2.87
C ALA A 70 10.58 -7.61 -4.34
N LEU A 71 11.79 -7.11 -4.65
CA LEU A 71 12.17 -6.77 -6.01
C LEU A 71 12.26 -7.97 -6.94
N ALA A 72 12.72 -9.12 -6.44
CA ALA A 72 12.71 -10.36 -7.21
C ALA A 72 11.27 -10.76 -7.55
N ALA A 73 10.34 -10.70 -6.59
CA ALA A 73 8.93 -10.98 -6.82
C ALA A 73 8.31 -10.03 -7.86
N TYR A 74 8.59 -8.72 -7.75
CA TYR A 74 8.14 -7.74 -8.74
C TYR A 74 8.76 -7.94 -10.12
N GLY A 75 10.06 -8.26 -10.18
CA GLY A 75 10.75 -8.56 -11.43
C GLY A 75 10.18 -9.79 -12.13
N ILE A 76 9.90 -10.85 -11.38
CA ILE A 76 9.23 -12.06 -11.89
C ILE A 76 7.84 -11.71 -12.43
N PHE A 77 7.05 -10.92 -11.68
CA PHE A 77 5.73 -10.50 -12.11
C PHE A 77 5.77 -9.69 -13.43
N VAL A 78 6.67 -8.71 -13.53
CA VAL A 78 6.84 -7.90 -14.76
C VAL A 78 7.30 -8.78 -15.92
N LEU A 79 8.23 -9.71 -15.68
CA LEU A 79 8.75 -10.60 -16.72
C LEU A 79 7.66 -11.51 -17.26
N ILE A 80 6.89 -12.16 -16.39
CA ILE A 80 5.76 -13.02 -16.80
C ILE A 80 4.82 -12.21 -17.70
N TRP A 81 4.41 -11.02 -17.27
CA TRP A 81 3.45 -10.25 -18.05
C TRP A 81 4.02 -9.73 -19.37
N THR A 82 5.29 -9.33 -19.38
CA THR A 82 5.97 -8.86 -20.59
C THR A 82 6.09 -9.96 -21.63
N VAL A 83 6.45 -11.19 -21.20
CA VAL A 83 6.54 -12.36 -22.07
C VAL A 83 5.16 -12.77 -22.57
N SER A 84 4.14 -12.78 -21.69
CA SER A 84 2.77 -13.08 -22.11
C SER A 84 2.25 -12.06 -23.13
N GLN A 85 2.52 -10.77 -22.96
CA GLN A 85 2.15 -9.75 -23.95
C GLN A 85 2.86 -9.96 -25.29
N LEU A 86 4.16 -10.29 -25.25
CA LEU A 86 4.92 -10.60 -26.46
C LEU A 86 4.31 -11.79 -27.21
N MET A 87 3.97 -12.87 -26.48
CA MET A 87 3.35 -14.06 -27.05
C MET A 87 1.97 -13.77 -27.64
N LEU A 88 1.13 -13.01 -26.92
CA LEU A 88 -0.21 -12.62 -27.40
C LEU A 88 -0.11 -11.78 -28.67
N TYR A 89 0.82 -10.81 -28.72
CA TYR A 89 0.99 -9.98 -29.91
C TYR A 89 1.48 -10.78 -31.12
N LEU A 90 2.46 -11.68 -30.93
CA LEU A 90 2.96 -12.55 -32.00
C LEU A 90 1.91 -13.55 -32.48
N PHE A 91 0.99 -13.96 -31.60
CA PHE A 91 -0.13 -14.82 -31.96
C PHE A 91 -1.15 -14.08 -32.83
N GLU A 92 -1.43 -12.82 -32.53
CA GLU A 92 -2.33 -11.97 -33.32
C GLU A 92 -1.69 -11.53 -34.66
N HIS A 93 -0.39 -11.23 -34.65
CA HIS A 93 0.34 -10.66 -35.79
C HIS A 93 1.62 -11.47 -36.09
N PRO A 94 1.50 -12.66 -36.71
CA PRO A 94 2.65 -13.50 -37.02
C PRO A 94 3.59 -12.80 -38.01
N GLY A 95 4.88 -12.71 -37.66
CA GLY A 95 5.93 -12.13 -38.50
C GLY A 95 6.39 -10.71 -38.10
N GLU A 96 5.64 -10.00 -37.26
CA GLU A 96 5.98 -8.63 -36.82
C GLU A 96 6.80 -8.59 -35.52
N PHE A 97 7.95 -9.27 -35.49
CA PHE A 97 8.79 -9.35 -34.28
C PHE A 97 9.25 -7.99 -33.76
N GLY A 98 9.49 -7.02 -34.66
CA GLY A 98 9.89 -5.67 -34.28
C GLY A 98 8.81 -4.94 -33.48
N ALA A 99 7.57 -4.93 -33.98
CA ALA A 99 6.44 -4.30 -33.31
C ALA A 99 6.10 -5.01 -31.99
N ALA A 100 6.14 -6.35 -31.98
CA ALA A 100 5.89 -7.17 -30.80
C ALA A 100 6.84 -6.82 -29.64
N ASN A 101 8.13 -6.70 -29.92
CA ASN A 101 9.14 -6.35 -28.92
C ASN A 101 8.91 -4.95 -28.33
N VAL A 102 8.57 -3.96 -29.16
CA VAL A 102 8.33 -2.59 -28.71
C VAL A 102 7.11 -2.53 -27.80
N GLN A 103 6.01 -3.21 -28.15
CA GLN A 103 4.80 -3.22 -27.34
C GLN A 103 5.01 -3.95 -26.00
N ALA A 104 5.68 -5.11 -26.03
CA ALA A 104 6.02 -5.84 -24.82
C ALA A 104 6.94 -5.00 -23.92
N ALA A 105 7.98 -4.37 -24.46
CA ALA A 105 8.88 -3.50 -23.70
C ALA A 105 8.16 -2.30 -23.10
N LEU A 106 7.21 -1.69 -23.83
CA LEU A 106 6.40 -0.58 -23.33
C LEU A 106 5.52 -1.01 -22.14
N LEU A 107 4.86 -2.16 -22.24
CA LEU A 107 4.06 -2.70 -21.14
C LEU A 107 4.93 -3.03 -19.92
N GLY A 108 6.05 -3.73 -20.15
CA GLY A 108 6.99 -4.09 -19.09
C GLY A 108 7.54 -2.85 -18.37
N GLY A 109 7.91 -1.82 -19.14
CA GLY A 109 8.31 -0.52 -18.62
C GLY A 109 7.22 0.12 -17.77
N ARG A 110 5.98 0.20 -18.26
CA ARG A 110 4.82 0.73 -17.51
C ARG A 110 4.59 -0.02 -16.20
N LEU A 111 4.54 -1.35 -16.23
CA LEU A 111 4.35 -2.15 -15.02
C LEU A 111 5.47 -1.94 -14.01
N PHE A 112 6.72 -1.89 -14.48
CA PHE A 112 7.86 -1.60 -13.62
C PHE A 112 7.77 -0.20 -13.01
N THR A 113 7.37 0.82 -13.78
CA THR A 113 7.18 2.18 -13.26
C THR A 113 6.11 2.24 -12.18
N LEU A 114 4.96 1.59 -12.40
CA LEU A 114 3.85 1.56 -11.45
C LEU A 114 4.26 0.86 -10.15
N LEU A 115 4.97 -0.26 -10.26
CA LEU A 115 5.46 -0.99 -9.09
C LEU A 115 6.54 -0.21 -8.35
N GLY A 116 7.46 0.45 -9.04
CA GLY A 116 8.47 1.31 -8.43
C GLY A 116 7.87 2.52 -7.73
N LEU A 117 6.89 3.19 -8.34
CA LEU A 117 6.14 4.27 -7.69
C LEU A 117 5.35 3.77 -6.48
N ALA A 118 4.71 2.60 -6.58
CA ALA A 118 4.03 1.98 -5.45
C ALA A 118 4.99 1.62 -4.31
N LEU A 119 6.24 1.24 -4.61
CA LEU A 119 7.29 0.99 -3.62
C LEU A 119 7.81 2.26 -2.93
N ALA A 120 7.70 3.42 -3.56
CA ALA A 120 8.10 4.69 -2.96
C ALA A 120 7.31 5.01 -1.69
N VAL A 121 6.03 4.66 -1.71
CA VAL A 121 5.06 4.92 -0.64
C VAL A 121 5.44 4.26 0.69
N PRO A 122 5.67 2.93 0.77
CA PRO A 122 6.09 2.27 2.01
C PRO A 122 7.51 2.63 2.46
N LEU A 123 8.37 3.15 1.58
CA LEU A 123 9.70 3.66 1.96
C LEU A 123 9.60 5.02 2.66
N ALA A 124 8.70 5.89 2.18
CA ALA A 124 8.51 7.22 2.72
C ALA A 124 7.61 7.24 3.98
N ALA A 125 6.65 6.33 4.07
CA ALA A 125 5.58 6.39 5.05
C ALA A 125 5.46 5.15 5.92
N THR A 126 5.15 5.37 7.20
CA THR A 126 4.77 4.30 8.12
C THR A 126 3.36 3.77 7.79
N PRO A 127 3.02 2.51 8.13
CA PRO A 127 1.68 1.96 7.88
C PRO A 127 0.58 2.77 8.56
N LEU A 128 0.83 3.37 9.73
CA LEU A 128 -0.13 4.23 10.42
C LEU A 128 -0.37 5.55 9.70
N THR A 129 0.69 6.17 9.15
CA THR A 129 0.55 7.38 8.34
C THR A 129 -0.21 7.08 7.05
N LEU A 130 0.03 5.91 6.43
CA LEU A 130 -0.73 5.47 5.25
C LEU A 130 -2.22 5.28 5.53
N GLY A 131 -2.57 4.74 6.70
CA GLY A 131 -3.98 4.64 7.12
C GLY A 131 -4.64 6.00 7.21
N ARG A 132 -3.98 6.97 7.84
CA ARG A 132 -4.49 8.34 7.94
C ARG A 132 -4.62 9.01 6.58
N THR A 133 -3.66 8.82 5.68
CA THR A 133 -3.75 9.40 4.32
C THR A 133 -4.82 8.70 3.49
N LEU A 134 -5.02 7.40 3.65
CA LEU A 134 -6.06 6.67 2.94
C LEU A 134 -7.46 7.10 3.41
N THR A 135 -7.63 7.31 4.72
CA THR A 135 -8.84 7.93 5.29
C THR A 135 -9.09 9.32 4.69
N TRP A 136 -8.05 10.16 4.60
CA TRP A 136 -8.16 11.47 3.97
C TRP A 136 -8.53 11.37 2.48
N TYR A 137 -7.90 10.45 1.75
CA TYR A 137 -8.15 10.22 0.33
C TYR A 137 -9.58 9.71 0.05
N LEU A 138 -10.08 8.79 0.88
CA LEU A 138 -11.48 8.35 0.85
C LEU A 138 -12.45 9.49 1.17
N GLY A 139 -12.11 10.33 2.16
CA GLY A 139 -12.85 11.54 2.46
C GLY A 139 -12.89 12.52 1.28
N TRP A 140 -11.76 12.70 0.59
CA TRP A 140 -11.66 13.53 -0.61
C TRP A 140 -12.48 12.97 -1.77
N LEU A 141 -12.42 11.67 -2.05
CA LEU A 141 -13.21 11.02 -3.11
C LEU A 141 -14.72 11.23 -2.90
N VAL A 142 -15.22 11.03 -1.66
CA VAL A 142 -16.65 11.23 -1.36
C VAL A 142 -17.01 12.72 -1.25
N GLY A 143 -16.06 13.56 -0.82
CA GLY A 143 -16.21 15.02 -0.83
C GLY A 143 -16.23 15.62 -2.23
N ALA A 144 -15.49 15.02 -3.18
CA ALA A 144 -15.48 15.40 -4.59
C ALA A 144 -16.84 15.12 -5.22
N GLU A 145 -17.51 14.01 -4.88
CA GLU A 145 -18.90 13.79 -5.28
C GLU A 145 -19.84 14.87 -4.73
N LYS A 146 -19.67 15.34 -3.48
CA LYS A 146 -20.46 16.46 -2.94
C LYS A 146 -20.20 17.77 -3.70
N TRP A 147 -18.96 18.03 -4.13
CA TRP A 147 -18.63 19.23 -4.90
C TRP A 147 -19.12 19.15 -6.35
N VAL A 148 -19.04 17.99 -7.00
CA VAL A 148 -19.47 17.78 -8.39
C VAL A 148 -20.99 17.68 -8.49
N CYS A 149 -21.66 16.97 -7.56
CA CYS A 149 -23.12 16.90 -7.51
C CYS A 149 -23.76 18.16 -6.91
N GLY A 150 -23.05 18.93 -6.10
CA GLY A 150 -23.53 20.18 -5.52
C GLY A 150 -23.81 21.28 -6.56
N THR A 151 -23.08 21.28 -7.67
CA THR A 151 -23.27 22.23 -8.78
C THR A 151 -24.26 21.75 -9.83
N LEU A 152 -24.45 20.43 -9.99
CA LEU A 152 -25.28 19.87 -11.08
C LEU A 152 -26.64 19.31 -10.63
N LEU A 153 -26.81 18.95 -9.36
CA LEU A 153 -28.03 18.31 -8.87
C LEU A 153 -28.52 18.96 -7.57
N ARG A 154 -29.29 20.04 -7.69
CA ARG A 154 -30.16 20.59 -6.60
C ARG A 154 -31.31 19.64 -6.21
N GLY A 155 -31.23 18.36 -6.55
CA GLY A 155 -32.25 17.35 -6.25
C GLY A 155 -31.76 16.41 -5.18
N LYS A 156 -32.38 16.50 -3.99
CA LYS A 156 -32.69 15.50 -2.93
C LYS A 156 -32.06 14.08 -2.90
N VAL A 157 -30.95 13.80 -3.56
CA VAL A 157 -30.18 12.58 -3.38
C VAL A 157 -29.32 12.80 -2.14
N ARG A 158 -29.89 12.50 -0.96
CA ARG A 158 -29.12 12.44 0.28
C ARG A 158 -27.92 11.53 0.01
N PRO A 159 -26.68 11.98 0.23
CA PRO A 159 -25.52 11.13 0.03
C PRO A 159 -25.53 10.08 1.13
N VAL A 160 -26.21 8.96 0.88
CA VAL A 160 -26.25 7.77 1.75
C VAL A 160 -24.83 7.27 2.04
N LEU A 161 -23.88 7.56 1.15
CA LEU A 161 -22.45 7.27 1.36
C LEU A 161 -21.78 8.15 2.42
N ALA A 162 -22.23 9.39 2.66
CA ALA A 162 -21.53 10.31 3.57
C ALA A 162 -21.57 9.88 5.05
N GLU A 163 -22.66 9.24 5.48
CA GLU A 163 -22.79 8.73 6.85
C GLU A 163 -21.95 7.47 7.10
N GLY A 164 -21.54 6.76 6.03
CA GLY A 164 -20.72 5.55 6.09
C GLY A 164 -19.21 5.80 6.05
N VAL A 165 -18.75 6.92 5.45
CA VAL A 165 -17.32 7.15 5.22
C VAL A 165 -16.53 7.25 6.52
N TRP A 166 -17.04 7.98 7.51
CA TRP A 166 -16.33 8.12 8.79
C TRP A 166 -16.23 6.78 9.52
N ARG A 167 -17.27 5.93 9.42
CA ARG A 167 -17.24 4.56 9.97
C ARG A 167 -16.22 3.69 9.25
N ALA A 168 -16.17 3.76 7.91
CA ALA A 168 -15.19 3.04 7.11
C ALA A 168 -13.77 3.51 7.40
N ALA A 169 -13.56 4.82 7.51
CA ALA A 169 -12.29 5.43 7.88
C ALA A 169 -11.82 5.03 9.28
N LEU A 170 -12.74 5.03 10.26
CA LEU A 170 -12.48 4.59 11.62
C LEU A 170 -12.14 3.10 11.64
N ALA A 171 -12.94 2.26 10.97
CA ALA A 171 -12.69 0.84 10.85
C ALA A 171 -11.32 0.55 10.23
N LEU A 172 -10.99 1.23 9.13
CA LEU A 172 -9.69 1.08 8.46
C LEU A 172 -8.52 1.53 9.35
N SER A 173 -8.68 2.66 10.05
CA SER A 173 -7.68 3.15 11.01
C SER A 173 -7.46 2.16 12.15
N LEU A 174 -8.54 1.56 12.67
CA LEU A 174 -8.47 0.50 13.67
C LEU A 174 -7.77 -0.75 13.11
N MET A 175 -8.18 -1.23 11.93
CA MET A 175 -7.57 -2.40 11.29
C MET A 175 -6.06 -2.22 11.09
N MET A 176 -5.62 -1.06 10.62
CA MET A 176 -4.19 -0.77 10.46
C MET A 176 -3.44 -0.71 11.79
N ALA A 177 -4.08 -0.25 12.87
CA ALA A 177 -3.50 -0.28 14.21
C ALA A 177 -3.46 -1.70 14.82
N PHE A 178 -4.44 -2.54 14.52
CA PHE A 178 -4.54 -3.92 15.01
C PHE A 178 -3.62 -4.88 14.28
N PHE A 179 -3.38 -4.69 12.99
CA PHE A 179 -2.55 -5.58 12.18
C PHE A 179 -1.15 -5.87 12.76
N PRO A 180 -0.34 -4.87 13.15
CA PRO A 180 0.95 -5.17 13.77
C PRO A 180 0.84 -5.82 15.15
N ARG A 181 -0.30 -5.71 15.84
CA ARG A 181 -0.54 -6.39 17.12
C ARG A 181 -0.91 -7.87 16.89
N SER A 182 -1.77 -8.17 15.92
CA SER A 182 -2.15 -9.55 15.58
C SER A 182 -0.94 -10.35 15.06
N LEU A 183 -0.07 -9.73 14.25
CA LEU A 183 1.17 -10.36 13.81
C LEU A 183 2.13 -10.67 14.97
N ARG A 184 2.23 -9.78 15.97
CA ARG A 184 3.04 -10.03 17.18
C ARG A 184 2.46 -11.16 18.01
N ALA A 185 1.16 -11.14 18.27
CA ALA A 185 0.47 -12.22 18.96
C ALA A 185 0.66 -13.57 18.27
N MET A 186 0.57 -13.63 16.93
CA MET A 186 0.82 -14.84 16.17
C MET A 186 2.28 -15.34 16.33
N LYS A 187 3.27 -14.44 16.30
CA LYS A 187 4.69 -14.80 16.50
C LYS A 187 4.95 -15.33 17.91
N GLU A 188 4.35 -14.70 18.92
CA GLU A 188 4.46 -15.12 20.32
C GLU A 188 3.78 -16.47 20.55
N LEU A 189 2.56 -16.66 20.04
CA LEU A 189 1.85 -17.94 20.07
C LEU A 189 2.66 -19.04 19.38
N ARG A 190 3.24 -18.76 18.21
CA ARG A 190 4.10 -19.71 17.50
C ARG A 190 5.30 -20.12 18.34
N ARG A 191 5.97 -19.17 19.01
CA ARG A 191 7.10 -19.44 19.91
C ARG A 191 6.67 -20.26 21.13
N SER A 192 5.58 -19.89 21.79
CA SER A 192 5.03 -20.63 22.93
C SER A 192 4.65 -22.06 22.56
N MET A 193 4.06 -22.27 21.38
CA MET A 193 3.73 -23.61 20.87
C MET A 193 4.97 -24.44 20.53
N LEU A 194 6.02 -23.83 19.98
CA LEU A 194 7.31 -24.52 19.75
C LEU A 194 7.92 -25.03 21.06
N MET A 195 7.81 -24.26 22.14
CA MET A 195 8.37 -24.63 23.44
C MET A 195 7.52 -25.66 24.18
N ARG A 196 6.17 -25.55 24.13
CA ARG A 196 5.28 -26.42 24.91
C ARG A 196 4.93 -27.74 24.24
N ALA A 197 4.93 -27.79 22.90
CA ALA A 197 4.43 -28.97 22.17
C ALA A 197 5.26 -29.28 20.90
N PRO A 198 6.55 -29.65 21.05
CA PRO A 198 7.41 -29.92 19.89
C PRO A 198 7.00 -31.15 19.08
N ARG A 199 6.29 -32.12 19.69
CA ARG A 199 5.91 -33.41 19.07
C ARG A 199 4.51 -33.43 18.44
N LEU A 200 3.79 -32.31 18.41
CA LEU A 200 2.43 -32.28 17.85
C LEU A 200 2.45 -32.30 16.32
N ARG A 201 1.53 -33.07 15.71
CA ARG A 201 1.32 -33.07 14.25
C ARG A 201 0.91 -31.68 13.74
N LEU A 202 1.38 -31.30 12.55
CA LEU A 202 1.21 -29.96 11.97
C LEU A 202 -0.25 -29.48 11.94
N HIS A 203 -1.20 -30.34 11.55
CA HIS A 203 -2.62 -29.98 11.48
C HIS A 203 -3.22 -29.63 12.84
N LYS A 204 -2.99 -30.43 13.88
CA LYS A 204 -3.46 -30.15 15.26
C LYS A 204 -2.84 -28.86 15.79
N ARG A 205 -1.57 -28.64 15.45
CA ARG A 205 -0.85 -27.41 15.81
C ARG A 205 -1.44 -26.17 15.14
N MET A 206 -1.77 -26.24 13.85
CA MET A 206 -2.41 -25.13 13.14
C MET A 206 -3.82 -24.84 13.69
N ALA A 207 -4.61 -25.88 13.99
CA ALA A 207 -5.93 -25.73 14.60
C ALA A 207 -5.86 -25.05 15.98
N LEU A 208 -4.96 -25.52 16.86
CA LEU A 208 -4.73 -24.92 18.18
C LEU A 208 -4.23 -23.48 18.08
N MET A 209 -3.34 -23.20 17.14
CA MET A 209 -2.83 -21.84 16.90
C MET A 209 -3.94 -20.90 16.42
N GLY A 210 -4.81 -21.36 15.52
CA GLY A 210 -5.97 -20.60 15.06
C GLY A 210 -6.94 -20.28 16.20
N LEU A 211 -7.28 -21.28 17.02
CA LEU A 211 -8.17 -21.10 18.17
C LEU A 211 -7.58 -20.13 19.21
N ALA A 212 -6.29 -20.25 19.52
CA ALA A 212 -5.60 -19.33 20.42
C ALA A 212 -5.51 -17.91 19.84
N LEU A 213 -5.24 -17.77 18.54
CA LEU A 213 -5.17 -16.48 17.87
C LEU A 213 -6.53 -15.77 17.88
N ILE A 214 -7.62 -16.48 17.56
CA ILE A 214 -8.99 -15.94 17.64
C ILE A 214 -9.24 -15.42 19.05
N ARG A 215 -8.92 -16.21 20.08
CA ARG A 215 -9.13 -15.80 21.47
C ARG A 215 -8.36 -14.53 21.84
N VAL A 216 -7.09 -14.43 21.44
CA VAL A 216 -6.25 -13.24 21.70
C VAL A 216 -6.79 -12.02 20.94
N VAL A 217 -7.14 -12.18 19.68
CA VAL A 217 -7.67 -11.08 18.85
C VAL A 217 -9.04 -10.61 19.36
N SER A 218 -9.92 -11.54 19.75
CA SER A 218 -11.22 -11.20 20.35
C SER A 218 -11.07 -10.41 21.65
N SER A 219 -10.15 -10.83 22.53
CA SER A 219 -9.85 -10.10 23.77
C SER A 219 -9.37 -8.67 23.46
N GLN A 220 -8.42 -8.51 22.54
CA GLN A 220 -7.91 -7.19 22.15
C GLN A 220 -8.97 -6.30 21.53
N THR A 221 -9.87 -6.88 20.74
CA THR A 221 -10.97 -6.16 20.10
C THR A 221 -11.98 -5.68 21.15
N TRP A 222 -12.29 -6.52 22.14
CA TRP A 222 -13.14 -6.16 23.27
C TRP A 222 -12.57 -4.99 24.07
N ASP A 223 -11.30 -5.08 24.49
CA ASP A 223 -10.63 -4.03 25.28
C ASP A 223 -10.63 -2.68 24.54
N MET A 224 -10.38 -2.70 23.23
CA MET A 224 -10.40 -1.49 22.42
C MET A 224 -11.81 -0.94 22.25
N THR A 225 -12.81 -1.80 22.06
CA THR A 225 -14.21 -1.37 21.94
C THR A 225 -14.65 -0.68 23.24
N LEU A 226 -14.27 -1.25 24.39
CA LEU A 226 -14.53 -0.67 25.70
C LEU A 226 -13.78 0.67 25.90
N ALA A 227 -12.54 0.77 25.44
CA ALA A 227 -11.76 2.02 25.47
C ALA A 227 -12.33 3.11 24.54
N ILE A 228 -12.86 2.75 23.38
CA ILE A 228 -13.53 3.68 22.45
C ILE A 228 -14.86 4.15 23.04
N ALA A 229 -15.63 3.22 23.61
CA ALA A 229 -16.91 3.51 24.26
C ALA A 229 -16.73 4.44 25.47
N SER A 230 -15.75 4.18 26.34
CA SER A 230 -15.49 5.01 27.52
C SER A 230 -15.00 6.42 27.18
N ARG A 231 -14.38 6.60 26.01
CA ARG A 231 -13.94 7.92 25.50
C ARG A 231 -15.00 8.64 24.68
N ASN A 232 -16.20 8.08 24.51
CA ASN A 232 -17.32 8.66 23.76
C ASN A 232 -16.95 9.03 22.30
N VAL A 233 -15.99 8.33 21.69
CA VAL A 233 -15.46 8.61 20.33
C VAL A 233 -16.39 8.08 19.22
N TYR A 234 -17.51 7.46 19.58
CA TYR A 234 -18.48 6.89 18.64
C TYR A 234 -19.45 7.94 18.05
N ARG A 235 -19.39 9.19 18.51
CA ARG A 235 -20.20 10.29 17.98
C ARG A 235 -19.56 10.91 16.74
N PRO A 236 -20.33 11.47 15.79
CA PRO A 236 -19.79 12.18 14.63
C PRO A 236 -19.19 13.54 15.00
N GLU A 237 -19.61 14.11 16.14
CA GLU A 237 -19.22 15.44 16.66
C GLU A 237 -17.70 15.72 16.66
N PRO A 238 -16.79 14.79 17.04
CA PRO A 238 -15.35 15.01 17.03
C PRO A 238 -14.72 15.08 15.62
N TRP A 239 -15.46 14.67 14.58
CA TRP A 239 -15.01 14.62 13.19
C TRP A 239 -15.61 15.72 12.31
N GLU A 240 -16.58 16.46 12.83
CA GLU A 240 -17.06 17.68 12.21
C GLU A 240 -15.97 18.75 12.39
N TRP A 241 -15.49 19.32 11.28
CA TRP A 241 -14.54 20.44 11.34
C TRP A 241 -15.15 21.55 12.22
N PRO A 242 -14.37 22.16 13.12
CA PRO A 242 -14.86 23.24 13.96
C PRO A 242 -15.46 24.31 13.06
N LYS A 243 -16.77 24.50 13.15
CA LYS A 243 -17.44 25.63 12.52
C LYS A 243 -16.98 26.83 13.32
N HIS A 244 -16.02 27.58 12.77
CA HIS A 244 -15.66 28.88 13.30
C HIS A 244 -16.92 29.75 13.27
N SER A 245 -17.58 29.86 14.43
CA SER A 245 -18.65 30.82 14.71
C SER A 245 -18.04 32.13 15.19
#